data_AF-A0AAU6TQ09-F1
#
_entry.id   AF-A0AAU6TQ09-F1
#
_cell.length_a   1.000
_cell.length_b   1.000
_cell.length_c   1.000
_cell.angle_alpha   90.00
_cell.angle_beta   90.00
_cell.angle_gamma   90.00
#
_symmetry.space_group_name_H-M   'P 1'
#
loop_
_entity.id
_entity.type
_entity.pdbx_description
1 polymer ?
#
loop_
_entity_poly.entity_id
_entity_poly.type
_entity_poly.pdbx_seq_one_letter_code
_entity_poly.pdbx_strand_id
1 'polypeptide(L)'
;MSDDNFGCNPSLAVSHALPAQRGGHVELPELGAPLGIVTKTSSPPSKHPELQAVFDTQTGEITPVEPAAHNGFFVSKYKNSYDPNQGRSKRYALKSVVNDLMPGSRTSKCMRYRAPDPLTGSLRPVEILKSAEHGKVFYQGLMACGSVWHCPVCAAKIAERRRIELKEALDSAKEKGYKSHFVTLTFPHGISDDLNDILSKMRNAYRRLSSGKNAIKSLIKRVDENNQIHGFIRAVEVTHGKNGFHPHIHMIVFTNDGITSSALEIFYKKAWKNACINSGLPEPNQHGCTVKDGSYASDYVSKWGIEDEMTKANAKTTKRKGLTPWGLLQASLLGNDEEYPAEKANALFLVYANAFSGQRQLYWSNGLRKLLHISREESDETIVSKPDDVRSYLLAQVTLQQWKAVLLLKQESNLLGVAESNPLAISPFLESITQQAIEYCGRRRDLGGGASKRELLKT
;
A
#
# COMPACT_ATOMS: atom_id res chain seq x y z
N MET A 1 -7.37 48.38 -20.59
CA MET A 1 -8.20 48.70 -21.77
C MET A 1 -8.88 47.40 -22.16
N SER A 2 -9.87 47.01 -21.36
CA SER A 2 -11.31 47.34 -21.49
C SER A 2 -11.94 46.48 -22.57
N ASP A 3 -12.64 45.44 -22.12
CA ASP A 3 -13.89 45.01 -22.75
C ASP A 3 -14.77 44.33 -21.69
N ASP A 4 -16.04 44.73 -21.76
CA ASP A 4 -17.07 44.62 -20.74
C ASP A 4 -17.77 43.25 -20.68
N ASN A 5 -18.00 42.82 -19.44
CA ASN A 5 -19.27 42.38 -18.86
C ASN A 5 -20.35 41.76 -19.77
N PHE A 6 -20.66 40.48 -19.55
CA PHE A 6 -22.04 39.99 -19.41
C PHE A 6 -22.08 38.84 -18.40
N GLY A 7 -22.58 39.15 -17.20
CA GLY A 7 -22.91 38.17 -16.18
C GLY A 7 -24.32 37.62 -16.35
N CYS A 8 -24.51 36.35 -16.01
CA CYS A 8 -25.79 35.79 -15.57
C CYS A 8 -25.53 34.63 -14.62
N ASN A 9 -25.94 34.87 -13.36
CA ASN A 9 -25.89 33.98 -12.22
C ASN A 9 -27.33 33.47 -12.01
N PRO A 10 -27.61 32.15 -11.88
CA PRO A 10 -28.88 31.70 -11.36
C PRO A 10 -28.74 31.28 -9.90
N SER A 11 -29.44 32.05 -9.07
CA SER A 11 -29.68 31.91 -7.64
C SER A 11 -30.39 30.61 -7.25
N LEU A 12 -29.97 30.09 -6.09
CA LEU A 12 -30.78 29.56 -4.97
C LEU A 12 -32.28 29.38 -5.25
N ALA A 13 -32.72 28.11 -5.32
CA ALA A 13 -34.09 27.72 -5.06
C ALA A 13 -34.13 26.95 -3.73
N VAL A 14 -34.60 27.64 -2.69
CA VAL A 14 -34.95 27.09 -1.38
C VAL A 14 -36.38 26.56 -1.49
N SER A 15 -36.58 25.24 -1.40
CA SER A 15 -37.91 24.65 -1.25
C SER A 15 -38.20 24.40 0.22
N HIS A 16 -39.21 25.13 0.73
CA HIS A 16 -39.80 24.93 2.04
C HIS A 16 -40.53 23.58 2.11
N ALA A 17 -40.18 22.74 3.08
CA ALA A 17 -41.00 21.61 3.52
C ALA A 17 -41.66 21.97 4.86
N LEU A 18 -43.00 21.92 4.91
CA LEU A 18 -43.80 22.05 6.14
C LEU A 18 -43.92 20.70 6.87
N PRO A 19 -44.19 20.71 8.19
CA PRO A 19 -44.01 19.55 9.05
C PRO A 19 -45.28 18.68 9.14
N ALA A 20 -45.11 17.37 9.14
CA ALA A 20 -46.14 16.43 9.56
C ALA A 20 -45.53 15.41 10.52
N GLN A 21 -45.71 15.68 11.82
CA GLN A 21 -45.57 14.67 12.87
C GLN A 21 -46.76 13.70 12.78
N ARG A 22 -46.50 12.40 12.63
CA ARG A 22 -47.28 11.34 13.26
C ARG A 22 -46.33 10.21 13.64
N GLY A 23 -46.34 9.87 14.93
CA GLY A 23 -45.47 8.87 15.53
C GLY A 23 -45.70 7.49 14.93
N GLY A 24 -44.61 6.89 14.45
CA GLY A 24 -44.45 5.46 14.39
C GLY A 24 -43.58 5.04 15.57
N HIS A 25 -44.05 4.08 16.35
CA HIS A 25 -43.24 3.37 17.32
C HIS A 25 -41.98 2.86 16.61
N VAL A 26 -40.81 3.39 16.98
CA VAL A 26 -39.53 2.80 16.59
C VAL A 26 -39.30 1.64 17.55
N GLU A 27 -39.49 0.41 17.07
CA GLU A 27 -38.95 -0.77 17.73
C GLU A 27 -37.44 -0.55 17.94
N LEU A 28 -37.00 -0.73 19.19
CA LEU A 28 -35.58 -0.74 19.53
C LEU A 28 -34.88 -1.76 18.62
N PRO A 29 -33.75 -1.41 17.96
CA PRO A 29 -33.05 -2.37 17.12
C PRO A 29 -32.69 -3.61 17.95
N GLU A 30 -33.17 -4.76 17.49
CA GLU A 30 -32.67 -6.06 17.94
C GLU A 30 -31.14 -6.07 17.92
N LEU A 31 -30.52 -6.80 18.87
CA LEU A 31 -29.07 -6.90 19.03
C LEU A 31 -28.36 -6.98 17.66
N GLY A 32 -27.60 -5.93 17.35
CA GLY A 32 -26.88 -5.80 16.08
C GLY A 32 -25.97 -7.00 15.78
N ALA A 33 -25.74 -7.23 14.49
CA ALA A 33 -24.87 -8.29 13.98
C ALA A 33 -23.51 -8.34 14.73
N PRO A 34 -22.93 -9.54 14.92
CA PRO A 34 -21.73 -9.70 15.73
C PRO A 34 -20.55 -8.92 15.15
N LEU A 35 -19.96 -8.03 15.96
CA LEU A 35 -18.78 -7.25 15.60
C LEU A 35 -17.58 -8.18 15.32
N GLY A 36 -16.85 -7.89 14.24
CA GLY A 36 -15.59 -8.56 13.93
C GLY A 36 -14.44 -7.96 14.71
N ILE A 37 -13.51 -8.78 15.21
CA ILE A 37 -12.30 -8.28 15.91
C ILE A 37 -11.00 -8.91 15.41
N VAL A 38 -11.05 -9.93 14.54
CA VAL A 38 -9.84 -10.62 14.08
C VAL A 38 -9.76 -10.64 12.55
N THR A 39 -8.70 -10.06 12.01
CA THR A 39 -8.17 -10.40 10.69
C THR A 39 -7.12 -11.49 10.84
N LYS A 40 -7.48 -12.76 10.56
CA LYS A 40 -6.48 -13.83 10.43
C LYS A 40 -5.86 -13.81 9.02
N THR A 41 -5.43 -12.63 8.54
CA THR A 41 -4.77 -12.43 7.23
C THR A 41 -3.27 -12.27 7.36
N SER A 42 -2.75 -11.88 8.53
CA SER A 42 -1.33 -12.07 8.83
C SER A 42 -1.02 -13.57 8.89
N SER A 43 -0.12 -14.02 8.03
CA SER A 43 0.38 -15.39 8.10
C SER A 43 0.96 -15.60 9.51
N PRO A 44 0.68 -16.72 10.21
CA PRO A 44 1.61 -17.15 11.25
C PRO A 44 3.00 -17.27 10.61
N PRO A 45 4.09 -16.90 11.30
CA PRO A 45 5.43 -17.06 10.77
C PRO A 45 5.67 -18.50 10.35
N SER A 46 6.54 -18.67 9.37
CA SER A 46 7.04 -19.99 8.99
C SER A 46 7.65 -20.63 10.23
N LYS A 47 7.40 -21.93 10.42
CA LYS A 47 8.03 -22.71 11.51
C LYS A 47 9.56 -22.87 11.35
N HIS A 48 10.17 -22.13 10.42
CA HIS A 48 11.59 -22.21 10.07
C HIS A 48 12.19 -20.80 10.13
N PRO A 49 13.03 -20.50 11.14
CA PRO A 49 13.63 -19.18 11.38
C PRO A 49 14.79 -18.82 10.43
N GLU A 50 14.95 -19.57 9.33
CA GLU A 50 16.15 -19.55 8.49
C GLU A 50 15.89 -19.06 7.06
N LEU A 51 14.67 -18.61 6.76
CA LEU A 51 14.35 -18.03 5.45
C LEU A 51 14.98 -16.65 5.32
N GLN A 52 16.00 -16.52 4.47
CA GLN A 52 16.59 -15.23 4.09
C GLN A 52 16.17 -14.89 2.66
N ALA A 53 15.35 -13.88 2.46
CA ALA A 53 15.14 -13.33 1.13
C ALA A 53 16.46 -12.69 0.65
N VAL A 54 17.04 -13.18 -0.45
CA VAL A 54 18.09 -12.43 -1.15
C VAL A 54 17.38 -11.46 -2.08
N PHE A 55 17.80 -10.23 -1.91
CA PHE A 55 17.03 -9.07 -2.27
C PHE A 55 17.86 -8.17 -3.16
N ASP A 56 17.26 -7.79 -4.28
CA ASP A 56 17.80 -6.80 -5.18
C ASP A 56 17.43 -5.41 -4.67
N THR A 57 18.44 -4.69 -4.21
CA THR A 57 18.30 -3.44 -3.45
C THR A 57 17.60 -2.28 -4.15
N GLN A 58 17.30 -2.42 -5.45
CA GLN A 58 16.85 -1.30 -6.26
C GLN A 58 15.67 -1.65 -7.17
N THR A 59 15.53 -2.89 -7.60
CA THR A 59 14.47 -3.30 -8.53
C THR A 59 13.17 -3.65 -7.81
N GLY A 60 13.24 -3.88 -6.50
CA GLY A 60 12.08 -4.23 -5.67
C GLY A 60 11.62 -5.67 -5.86
N GLU A 61 12.45 -6.54 -6.44
CA GLU A 61 12.15 -7.95 -6.67
C GLU A 61 12.73 -8.84 -5.57
N ILE A 62 11.94 -9.83 -5.15
CA ILE A 62 12.28 -10.74 -4.05
C ILE A 62 12.62 -12.10 -4.62
N THR A 63 13.83 -12.60 -4.34
CA THR A 63 14.15 -14.02 -4.54
C THR A 63 14.17 -14.70 -3.17
N PRO A 64 13.20 -15.58 -2.85
CA PRO A 64 13.25 -16.34 -1.61
C PRO A 64 14.39 -17.36 -1.67
N VAL A 65 15.35 -17.30 -0.75
CA VAL A 65 16.40 -18.31 -0.64
C VAL A 65 16.54 -18.83 0.80
N GLU A 66 17.00 -20.07 0.92
CA GLU A 66 17.45 -20.63 2.20
C GLU A 66 18.99 -20.54 2.25
N PRO A 67 19.61 -20.27 3.41
CA PRO A 67 21.04 -20.44 3.58
C PRO A 67 21.38 -21.93 3.37
N ALA A 68 22.40 -22.18 2.56
CA ALA A 68 22.84 -23.52 2.25
C ALA A 68 23.35 -24.24 3.51
N ALA A 69 22.83 -25.43 3.78
CA ALA A 69 23.56 -26.40 4.57
C ALA A 69 24.83 -26.78 3.78
N HIS A 70 25.96 -26.18 4.16
CA HIS A 70 27.35 -26.62 3.92
C HIS A 70 28.06 -26.35 2.58
N ASN A 71 27.42 -25.86 1.50
CA ASN A 71 28.08 -25.87 0.18
C ASN A 71 28.09 -24.54 -0.60
N GLY A 72 27.69 -23.40 -0.01
CA GLY A 72 27.82 -22.08 -0.64
C GLY A 72 26.91 -21.78 -1.85
N PHE A 73 25.94 -22.64 -2.18
CA PHE A 73 24.93 -22.40 -3.23
C PHE A 73 23.52 -22.32 -2.64
N PHE A 74 22.80 -21.22 -2.90
CA PHE A 74 21.45 -20.95 -2.39
C PHE A 74 20.38 -21.59 -3.31
N VAL A 75 19.40 -22.30 -2.74
CA VAL A 75 18.24 -22.86 -3.48
C VAL A 75 16.93 -22.59 -2.72
N SER A 76 15.87 -22.21 -3.43
CA SER A 76 14.55 -21.85 -2.88
C SER A 76 13.69 -23.06 -2.55
N LYS A 77 13.09 -23.12 -1.34
CA LYS A 77 12.19 -24.22 -0.93
C LYS A 77 10.70 -23.89 -0.98
N TYR A 78 10.31 -22.69 -1.42
CA TYR A 78 8.94 -22.43 -1.84
C TYR A 78 8.77 -22.87 -3.29
N LYS A 79 8.08 -24.01 -3.47
CA LYS A 79 7.69 -24.58 -4.78
C LYS A 79 6.69 -23.73 -5.59
N ASN A 80 6.45 -22.48 -5.20
CA ASN A 80 5.87 -21.46 -6.06
C ASN A 80 6.99 -20.48 -6.37
N SER A 81 7.59 -20.62 -7.54
CA SER A 81 8.52 -19.64 -8.08
C SER A 81 7.80 -18.29 -8.12
N TYR A 82 8.15 -17.39 -7.21
CA TYR A 82 7.82 -15.99 -7.38
C TYR A 82 8.52 -15.57 -8.67
N ASP A 83 7.74 -15.40 -9.75
CA ASP A 83 8.23 -14.85 -10.99
C ASP A 83 8.12 -13.32 -10.87
N PRO A 84 9.25 -12.60 -10.78
CA PRO A 84 9.19 -11.16 -10.62
C PRO A 84 8.51 -10.45 -11.79
N ASN A 85 8.54 -11.05 -12.99
CA ASN A 85 7.81 -10.56 -14.15
C ASN A 85 6.30 -10.64 -13.93
N GLN A 86 5.82 -11.69 -13.28
CA GLN A 86 4.42 -11.86 -12.93
C GLN A 86 3.99 -10.82 -11.87
N GLY A 87 4.84 -10.54 -10.89
CA GLY A 87 4.62 -9.46 -9.91
C GLY A 87 4.48 -8.09 -10.58
N ARG A 88 5.42 -7.75 -11.48
CA ARG A 88 5.41 -6.51 -12.27
C ARG A 88 4.16 -6.38 -13.15
N SER A 89 3.83 -7.44 -13.90
CA SER A 89 2.63 -7.48 -14.75
C SER A 89 1.37 -7.24 -13.95
N LYS A 90 1.26 -7.89 -12.79
CA LYS A 90 0.13 -7.69 -11.89
C LYS A 90 0.03 -6.25 -11.38
N ARG A 91 1.13 -5.60 -11.00
CA ARG A 91 1.14 -4.19 -10.57
C ARG A 91 0.61 -3.26 -11.66
N TYR A 92 1.06 -3.43 -12.91
CA TYR A 92 0.55 -2.64 -14.03
C TYR A 92 -0.92 -2.92 -14.32
N ALA A 93 -1.36 -4.18 -14.22
CA ALA A 93 -2.76 -4.54 -14.40
C ALA A 93 -3.67 -3.91 -13.33
N LEU A 94 -3.32 -4.03 -12.04
CA LEU A 94 -4.05 -3.37 -10.95
C LEU A 94 -4.02 -1.83 -11.10
N LYS A 95 -2.89 -1.28 -11.54
CA LYS A 95 -2.77 0.14 -11.80
C LYS A 95 -3.69 0.60 -12.94
N SER A 96 -3.91 -0.22 -13.97
CA SER A 96 -4.91 0.09 -15.00
C SER A 96 -6.29 0.29 -14.40
N VAL A 97 -6.72 -0.57 -13.48
CA VAL A 97 -8.01 -0.42 -12.78
C VAL A 97 -8.04 0.91 -12.01
N VAL A 98 -6.97 1.27 -11.30
CA VAL A 98 -6.89 2.55 -10.59
C VAL A 98 -7.01 3.75 -11.55
N ASN A 99 -6.40 3.67 -12.73
CA ASN A 99 -6.51 4.74 -13.72
C ASN A 99 -7.98 4.97 -14.13
N ASP A 100 -8.74 3.88 -14.29
CA ASP A 100 -10.15 3.91 -14.69
C ASP A 100 -11.05 4.40 -13.54
N LEU A 101 -10.75 3.99 -12.29
CA LEU A 101 -11.52 4.40 -11.11
C LEU A 101 -11.23 5.83 -10.66
N MET A 102 -10.02 6.33 -10.89
CA MET A 102 -9.57 7.64 -10.38
C MET A 102 -8.94 8.52 -11.48
N PRO A 103 -9.62 8.77 -12.61
CA PRO A 103 -9.03 9.36 -13.81
C PRO A 103 -8.45 10.77 -13.59
N GLY A 104 -9.04 11.58 -12.70
CA GLY A 104 -8.53 12.92 -12.36
C GLY A 104 -7.34 12.94 -11.40
N SER A 105 -6.98 11.81 -10.80
CA SER A 105 -5.97 11.76 -9.73
C SER A 105 -4.54 11.92 -10.25
N ARG A 106 -3.61 12.23 -9.35
CA ARG A 106 -2.17 12.14 -9.63
C ARG A 106 -1.75 10.68 -9.91
N THR A 107 -2.42 9.72 -9.29
CA THR A 107 -2.15 8.28 -9.43
C THR A 107 -2.47 7.75 -10.84
N SER A 108 -3.56 8.20 -11.45
CA SER A 108 -3.93 7.81 -12.82
C SER A 108 -2.93 8.31 -13.86
N LYS A 109 -2.12 9.32 -13.55
CA LYS A 109 -1.07 9.90 -14.41
C LYS A 109 0.31 9.26 -14.20
N CYS A 110 0.50 8.59 -13.05
CA CYS A 110 1.73 7.90 -12.69
C CYS A 110 2.11 6.86 -13.76
N MET A 111 3.40 6.76 -14.11
CA MET A 111 3.93 5.87 -15.14
C MET A 111 3.17 5.93 -16.47
N ARG A 112 2.59 7.10 -16.79
CA ARG A 112 1.87 7.36 -18.05
C ARG A 112 2.31 8.68 -18.64
N TYR A 113 2.40 9.71 -17.80
CA TYR A 113 2.84 11.03 -18.24
C TYR A 113 4.35 11.14 -18.14
N ARG A 114 4.94 11.92 -19.05
CA ARG A 114 6.35 12.28 -18.98
C ARG A 114 6.58 13.20 -17.78
N ALA A 115 7.63 12.94 -17.04
CA ALA A 115 8.04 13.79 -15.94
C ALA A 115 8.72 15.06 -16.49
N PRO A 116 8.53 16.22 -15.82
CA PRO A 116 9.35 17.38 -16.11
C PRO A 116 10.81 17.08 -15.75
N ASP A 117 11.71 17.64 -16.54
CA ASP A 117 13.13 17.68 -16.27
C ASP A 117 13.42 18.77 -15.23
N PRO A 118 14.08 18.46 -14.10
CA PRO A 118 14.30 19.43 -13.04
C PRO A 118 15.18 20.63 -13.44
N LEU A 119 16.04 20.48 -14.45
CA LEU A 119 16.98 21.51 -14.88
C LEU A 119 16.41 22.39 -15.97
N THR A 120 15.72 21.79 -16.94
CA THR A 120 15.24 22.48 -18.15
C THR A 120 13.75 22.80 -18.10
N GLY A 121 12.98 22.17 -17.20
CA GLY A 121 11.52 22.25 -17.17
C GLY A 121 10.82 21.57 -18.35
N SER A 122 11.58 21.06 -19.33
CA SER A 122 11.07 20.33 -20.48
C SER A 122 10.57 18.93 -20.08
N LEU A 123 9.80 18.26 -20.95
CA LEU A 123 9.35 16.90 -20.66
C LEU A 123 10.45 15.90 -21.01
N ARG A 124 10.87 15.09 -20.03
CA ARG A 124 11.87 14.04 -20.22
C ARG A 124 11.43 13.02 -21.27
N PRO A 125 12.34 12.46 -22.08
CA PRO A 125 12.02 11.35 -22.97
C PRO A 125 11.56 10.13 -22.16
N VAL A 126 10.74 9.27 -22.76
CA VAL A 126 10.44 7.96 -22.15
C VAL A 126 11.57 7.03 -22.53
N GLU A 127 12.25 6.48 -21.54
CA GLU A 127 13.43 5.67 -21.75
C GLU A 127 13.28 4.30 -21.12
N ILE A 128 13.86 3.29 -21.75
CA ILE A 128 13.97 1.92 -21.24
C ILE A 128 15.43 1.71 -20.86
N LEU A 129 15.70 1.44 -19.60
CA LEU A 129 17.06 1.24 -19.09
C LEU A 129 17.22 -0.14 -18.47
N LYS A 130 18.43 -0.70 -18.58
CA LYS A 130 18.84 -1.92 -17.89
C LYS A 130 19.85 -1.61 -16.80
N SER A 131 19.56 -2.03 -15.58
CA SER A 131 20.51 -1.97 -14.46
C SER A 131 21.75 -2.82 -14.76
N ALA A 132 22.95 -2.26 -14.57
CA ALA A 132 24.20 -2.99 -14.75
C ALA A 132 24.42 -4.04 -13.66
N GLU A 133 24.01 -3.74 -12.42
CA GLU A 133 24.23 -4.61 -11.27
C GLU A 133 23.24 -5.78 -11.25
N HIS A 134 21.99 -5.51 -11.62
CA HIS A 134 20.90 -6.45 -11.42
C HIS A 134 20.34 -7.05 -12.71
N GLY A 135 20.68 -6.47 -13.86
CA GLY A 135 20.18 -6.92 -15.17
C GLY A 135 18.68 -6.69 -15.38
N LYS A 136 18.00 -5.98 -14.50
CA LYS A 136 16.56 -5.66 -14.61
C LYS A 136 16.30 -4.43 -15.44
N VAL A 137 15.14 -4.40 -16.09
CA VAL A 137 14.75 -3.30 -16.97
C VAL A 137 13.59 -2.50 -16.37
N PHE A 138 13.68 -1.19 -16.52
CA PHE A 138 12.71 -0.24 -15.99
C PHE A 138 12.52 0.96 -16.90
N TYR A 139 11.46 1.72 -16.66
CA TYR A 139 11.21 2.98 -17.35
C TYR A 139 11.83 4.17 -16.61
N GLN A 140 12.37 5.12 -17.36
CA GLN A 140 12.76 6.43 -16.87
C GLN A 140 12.08 7.55 -17.67
N GLY A 141 12.06 8.75 -17.07
CA GLY A 141 11.44 9.93 -17.66
C GLY A 141 9.91 9.98 -17.54
N LEU A 142 9.32 9.02 -16.84
CA LEU A 142 7.90 9.02 -16.47
C LEU A 142 7.67 9.63 -15.09
N MET A 143 6.48 10.19 -14.92
CA MET A 143 6.00 10.77 -13.67
C MET A 143 5.70 9.66 -12.66
N ALA A 144 6.18 9.81 -11.42
CA ALA A 144 5.84 8.94 -10.30
C ALA A 144 4.96 9.68 -9.28
N CYS A 145 3.85 9.07 -8.87
CA CYS A 145 2.89 9.76 -7.99
C CYS A 145 3.28 9.79 -6.51
N GLY A 146 4.11 8.84 -6.04
CA GLY A 146 4.49 8.73 -4.62
C GLY A 146 3.39 8.15 -3.72
N SER A 147 2.24 7.74 -4.27
CA SER A 147 1.15 7.21 -3.43
C SER A 147 1.43 5.77 -3.02
N VAL A 148 1.62 5.55 -1.72
CA VAL A 148 1.73 4.23 -1.11
C VAL A 148 0.37 3.51 -0.96
N TRP A 149 -0.73 4.27 -0.99
CA TRP A 149 -2.08 3.75 -0.77
C TRP A 149 -2.82 3.42 -2.06
N HIS A 150 -2.63 4.21 -3.13
CA HIS A 150 -3.47 4.09 -4.33
C HIS A 150 -2.72 3.52 -5.53
N CYS A 151 -1.40 3.52 -5.52
CA CYS A 151 -0.59 3.15 -6.68
C CYS A 151 0.17 1.85 -6.43
N PRO A 152 -0.25 0.71 -7.01
CA PRO A 152 0.44 -0.56 -6.86
C PRO A 152 1.91 -0.51 -7.29
N VAL A 153 2.27 0.37 -8.24
CA VAL A 153 3.64 0.53 -8.73
C VAL A 153 4.51 1.35 -7.74
N CYS A 154 4.01 2.48 -7.24
CA CYS A 154 4.78 3.29 -6.28
C CYS A 154 4.84 2.63 -4.91
N ALA A 155 3.74 2.02 -4.45
CA ALA A 155 3.66 1.34 -3.17
C ALA A 155 4.75 0.26 -3.02
N ALA A 156 5.01 -0.52 -4.07
CA ALA A 156 6.08 -1.52 -4.07
C ALA A 156 7.46 -0.88 -3.88
N LYS A 157 7.81 0.18 -4.65
CA LYS A 157 9.09 0.90 -4.52
C LYS A 157 9.26 1.54 -3.14
N ILE A 158 8.21 2.15 -2.60
CA ILE A 158 8.23 2.80 -1.28
C ILE A 158 8.39 1.76 -0.17
N ALA A 159 7.55 0.74 -0.17
CA ALA A 159 7.57 -0.28 0.87
C ALA A 159 8.92 -1.00 0.89
N GLU A 160 9.56 -1.18 -0.26
CA GLU A 160 10.89 -1.76 -0.28
C GLU A 160 11.95 -0.86 0.37
N ARG A 161 12.05 0.41 0.00
CA ARG A 161 13.02 1.32 0.65
C ARG A 161 12.81 1.41 2.15
N ARG A 162 11.55 1.45 2.57
CA ARG A 162 11.17 1.46 3.98
C ARG A 162 11.51 0.14 4.69
N ARG A 163 11.47 -1.00 4.00
CA ARG A 163 11.88 -2.31 4.55
C ARG A 163 13.36 -2.32 4.94
N ILE A 164 14.20 -1.69 4.12
CA ILE A 164 15.63 -1.51 4.42
C ILE A 164 15.80 -0.70 5.72
N GLU A 165 15.12 0.45 5.83
CA GLU A 165 15.15 1.28 7.05
C GLU A 165 14.69 0.49 8.30
N LEU A 166 13.66 -0.34 8.17
CA LEU A 166 13.16 -1.18 9.26
C LEU A 166 14.18 -2.24 9.69
N LYS A 167 14.88 -2.86 8.73
CA LYS A 167 15.93 -3.85 9.01
C LYS A 167 17.11 -3.20 9.75
N GLU A 168 17.60 -2.07 9.25
CA GLU A 168 18.66 -1.29 9.90
C GLU A 168 18.28 -0.90 11.34
N ALA A 169 17.00 -0.55 11.58
CA ALA A 169 16.53 -0.23 12.92
C ALA A 169 16.52 -1.44 13.86
N LEU A 170 16.13 -2.63 13.38
CA LEU A 170 16.20 -3.86 14.17
C LEU A 170 17.65 -4.23 14.51
N ASP A 171 18.56 -4.12 13.54
CA ASP A 171 19.98 -4.41 13.72
C ASP A 171 20.60 -3.42 14.73
N SER A 172 20.38 -2.11 14.56
CA SER A 172 20.88 -1.09 15.49
C SER A 172 20.31 -1.24 16.91
N ALA A 173 19.03 -1.60 17.03
CA ALA A 173 18.40 -1.84 18.32
C ALA A 173 19.06 -3.02 19.04
N LYS A 174 19.35 -4.10 18.30
CA LYS A 174 20.05 -5.28 18.83
C LYS A 174 21.46 -4.93 19.32
N GLU A 175 22.22 -4.16 18.54
CA GLU A 175 23.57 -3.70 18.93
C GLU A 175 23.57 -2.85 20.21
N LYS A 176 22.50 -2.08 20.45
CA LYS A 176 22.30 -1.27 21.65
C LYS A 176 21.76 -2.07 22.86
N GLY A 177 21.57 -3.38 22.71
CA GLY A 177 21.00 -4.24 23.75
C GLY A 177 19.50 -4.02 23.98
N TYR A 178 18.79 -3.42 23.03
CA TYR A 178 17.35 -3.24 23.11
C TYR A 178 16.62 -4.51 22.68
N LYS A 179 15.47 -4.74 23.31
CA LYS A 179 14.56 -5.81 22.97
C LYS A 179 13.47 -5.30 22.04
N SER A 180 13.19 -6.06 21.00
CA SER A 180 12.15 -5.73 20.02
C SER A 180 10.91 -6.60 20.27
N HIS A 181 9.74 -5.98 20.22
CA HIS A 181 8.46 -6.64 20.38
C HIS A 181 7.52 -6.28 19.23
N PHE A 182 6.84 -7.28 18.68
CA PHE A 182 5.83 -7.08 17.65
C PHE A 182 4.44 -7.00 18.27
N VAL A 183 3.85 -5.81 18.29
CA VAL A 183 2.53 -5.54 18.86
C VAL A 183 1.52 -5.41 17.73
N THR A 184 0.42 -6.14 17.82
CA THR A 184 -0.75 -5.94 16.95
C THR A 184 -1.90 -5.39 17.79
N LEU A 185 -2.50 -4.30 17.33
CA LEU A 185 -3.67 -3.66 17.97
C LEU A 185 -4.83 -3.63 16.99
N THR A 186 -5.99 -4.05 17.46
CA THR A 186 -7.24 -4.05 16.70
C THR A 186 -8.43 -3.81 17.64
N PHE A 187 -9.60 -3.52 17.07
CA PHE A 187 -10.81 -3.22 17.80
C PHE A 187 -12.02 -3.84 17.09
N PRO A 188 -13.15 -4.03 17.81
CA PRO A 188 -14.36 -4.53 17.19
C PRO A 188 -14.90 -3.54 16.16
N HIS A 189 -15.35 -4.03 15.01
CA HIS A 189 -15.95 -3.25 13.94
C HIS A 189 -17.14 -4.00 13.31
N GLY A 190 -18.04 -3.27 12.67
CA GLY A 190 -19.23 -3.77 12.02
C GLY A 190 -19.31 -3.38 10.54
N ILE A 191 -20.20 -4.04 9.81
CA ILE A 191 -20.38 -3.80 8.37
C ILE A 191 -20.85 -2.38 8.05
N SER A 192 -21.56 -1.74 8.99
CA SER A 192 -22.10 -0.39 8.86
C SER A 192 -21.15 0.71 9.34
N ASP A 193 -19.94 0.36 9.80
CA ASP A 193 -18.98 1.37 10.26
C ASP A 193 -18.42 2.17 9.07
N ASP A 194 -18.48 3.50 9.18
CA ASP A 194 -17.82 4.39 8.24
C ASP A 194 -16.29 4.36 8.44
N LEU A 195 -15.55 4.08 7.37
CA LEU A 195 -14.10 3.92 7.43
C LEU A 195 -13.39 5.21 7.89
N ASN A 196 -13.86 6.39 7.48
CA ASN A 196 -13.25 7.65 7.89
C ASN A 196 -13.44 7.91 9.38
N ASP A 197 -14.65 7.66 9.90
CA ASP A 197 -14.97 7.79 11.32
C ASP A 197 -14.13 6.83 12.18
N ILE A 198 -14.12 5.53 11.87
CA ILE A 198 -13.36 4.56 12.67
C ILE A 198 -11.85 4.81 12.60
N LEU A 199 -11.31 5.26 11.46
CA LEU A 199 -9.91 5.69 11.38
C LEU A 199 -9.66 6.93 12.25
N SER A 200 -10.57 7.90 12.26
CA SER A 200 -10.47 9.08 13.12
C SER A 200 -10.43 8.72 14.60
N LYS A 201 -11.34 7.84 15.03
CA LYS A 201 -11.40 7.32 16.40
C LYS A 201 -10.16 6.48 16.74
N MET A 202 -9.68 5.65 15.83
CA MET A 202 -8.42 4.90 15.98
C MET A 202 -7.21 5.84 16.13
N ARG A 203 -7.17 6.96 15.38
CA ARG A 203 -6.13 7.98 15.52
C ARG A 203 -6.10 8.62 16.90
N ASN A 204 -7.28 8.91 17.45
CA ASN A 204 -7.41 9.41 18.81
C ASN A 204 -6.99 8.36 19.85
N ALA A 205 -7.35 7.09 19.63
CA ALA A 205 -6.99 5.99 20.53
C ALA A 205 -5.46 5.83 20.65
N TYR A 206 -4.73 5.74 19.54
CA TYR A 206 -3.27 5.61 19.66
C TYR A 206 -2.61 6.87 20.23
N ARG A 207 -3.19 8.07 20.06
CA ARG A 207 -2.66 9.30 20.67
C ARG A 207 -2.70 9.18 22.19
N ARG A 208 -3.82 8.69 22.72
CA ARG A 208 -3.98 8.38 24.16
C ARG A 208 -3.07 7.24 24.64
N LEU A 209 -2.77 6.27 23.76
CA LEU A 209 -1.82 5.20 24.08
C LEU A 209 -0.39 5.75 24.28
N SER A 210 -0.03 6.82 23.56
CA SER A 210 1.31 7.42 23.59
C SER A 210 1.49 8.53 24.64
N SER A 211 0.43 9.20 25.11
CA SER A 211 0.55 10.33 26.04
C SER A 211 -0.52 10.39 27.15
N GLY A 212 -0.15 10.98 28.28
CA GLY A 212 -1.02 11.16 29.45
C GLY A 212 -0.85 10.09 30.53
N LYS A 213 -1.62 10.22 31.62
CA LYS A 213 -1.50 9.39 32.84
C LYS A 213 -1.72 7.89 32.59
N ASN A 214 -2.46 7.53 31.55
CA ASN A 214 -2.77 6.13 31.20
C ASN A 214 -2.01 5.64 29.95
N ALA A 215 -1.01 6.40 29.48
CA ALA A 215 -0.17 5.99 28.37
C ALA A 215 0.69 4.78 28.73
N ILE A 216 1.06 3.99 27.72
CA ILE A 216 1.83 2.76 27.89
C ILE A 216 3.13 2.99 28.67
N LYS A 217 3.87 4.06 28.33
CA LYS A 217 5.12 4.42 29.01
C LYS A 217 4.92 4.71 30.50
N SER A 218 3.82 5.37 30.86
CA SER A 218 3.50 5.69 32.25
C SER A 218 3.05 4.46 33.04
N LEU A 219 2.32 3.53 32.41
CA LEU A 219 1.85 2.31 33.07
C LEU A 219 3.01 1.37 33.41
N ILE A 220 3.94 1.17 32.48
CA ILE A 220 5.06 0.25 32.69
C ILE A 220 6.04 0.82 33.73
N LYS A 221 6.31 2.13 33.69
CA LYS A 221 7.17 2.81 34.68
C LYS A 221 6.66 2.78 36.12
N ARG A 222 5.34 2.64 36.32
CA ARG A 222 4.76 2.54 37.68
C ARG A 222 5.03 1.20 38.34
N VAL A 223 5.23 0.15 37.55
CA VAL A 223 5.50 -1.19 38.06
C VAL A 223 6.98 -1.35 38.38
N ASP A 224 7.84 -0.80 37.54
CA ASP A 224 9.28 -0.72 37.77
C ASP A 224 9.81 0.53 37.07
N GLU A 225 10.49 1.40 37.82
CA GLU A 225 11.03 2.67 37.30
C GLU A 225 12.13 2.47 36.25
N ASN A 226 12.80 1.31 36.27
CA ASN A 226 13.84 0.93 35.31
C ASN A 226 13.25 0.52 33.96
N ASN A 227 11.95 0.24 33.89
CA ASN A 227 11.31 -0.11 32.64
C ASN A 227 11.26 1.07 31.68
N GLN A 228 11.73 0.83 30.46
CA GLN A 228 11.83 1.86 29.44
C GLN A 228 11.35 1.35 28.08
N ILE A 229 10.45 2.14 27.48
CA ILE A 229 10.20 2.10 26.02
C ILE A 229 11.10 3.15 25.39
N HIS A 230 12.04 2.71 24.54
CA HIS A 230 12.95 3.55 23.77
C HIS A 230 12.25 4.21 22.59
N GLY A 231 11.27 3.53 22.00
CA GLY A 231 10.41 4.06 20.96
C GLY A 231 9.64 2.95 20.26
N PHE A 232 8.92 3.32 19.21
CA PHE A 232 8.21 2.38 18.37
C PHE A 232 8.17 2.83 16.91
N ILE A 233 7.99 1.86 16.03
CA ILE A 233 7.63 2.05 14.63
C ILE A 233 6.25 1.46 14.44
N ARG A 234 5.36 2.14 13.73
CA ARG A 234 3.97 1.74 13.54
C ARG A 234 3.56 1.76 12.08
N ALA A 235 2.90 0.70 11.63
CA ALA A 235 2.18 0.62 10.37
C ALA A 235 0.66 0.53 10.59
N VAL A 236 -0.11 1.23 9.75
CA VAL A 236 -1.58 1.05 9.67
C VAL A 236 -1.88 0.15 8.48
N GLU A 237 -2.69 -0.89 8.71
CA GLU A 237 -3.16 -1.82 7.69
C GLU A 237 -4.68 -1.87 7.69
N VAL A 238 -5.28 -2.26 6.58
CA VAL A 238 -6.73 -2.37 6.45
C VAL A 238 -7.10 -3.50 5.52
N THR A 239 -8.14 -4.25 5.89
CA THR A 239 -8.79 -5.21 5.00
C THR A 239 -10.29 -4.95 5.00
N HIS A 240 -11.01 -5.60 4.08
CA HIS A 240 -12.46 -5.62 4.04
C HIS A 240 -12.92 -7.08 4.07
N GLY A 241 -13.85 -7.40 4.96
CA GLY A 241 -14.42 -8.74 5.08
C GLY A 241 -15.94 -8.72 5.26
N LYS A 242 -16.49 -9.83 5.75
CA LYS A 242 -17.94 -9.96 6.03
C LYS A 242 -18.47 -8.89 6.99
N ASN A 243 -17.64 -8.41 7.90
CA ASN A 243 -18.00 -7.39 8.89
C ASN A 243 -17.52 -5.99 8.49
N GLY A 244 -17.35 -5.72 7.19
CA GLY A 244 -16.90 -4.42 6.69
C GLY A 244 -15.38 -4.23 6.77
N PHE A 245 -14.95 -2.96 6.86
CA PHE A 245 -13.53 -2.61 6.94
C PHE A 245 -12.93 -2.91 8.32
N HIS A 246 -11.75 -3.51 8.32
CA HIS A 246 -10.96 -3.83 9.50
C HIS A 246 -9.62 -3.10 9.48
N PRO A 247 -9.57 -1.82 9.86
CA PRO A 247 -8.31 -1.15 10.11
C PRO A 247 -7.66 -1.70 11.38
N HIS A 248 -6.37 -1.97 11.32
CA HIS A 248 -5.58 -2.47 12.44
C HIS A 248 -4.16 -1.91 12.37
N ILE A 249 -3.44 -2.08 13.47
CA ILE A 249 -2.13 -1.49 13.67
C ILE A 249 -1.12 -2.60 13.96
N HIS A 250 0.01 -2.55 13.26
CA HIS A 250 1.20 -3.30 13.60
C HIS A 250 2.29 -2.35 14.12
N MET A 251 2.99 -2.75 15.18
CA MET A 251 4.05 -1.95 15.78
C MET A 251 5.26 -2.81 16.13
N ILE A 252 6.45 -2.25 15.91
CA ILE A 252 7.69 -2.73 16.51
C ILE A 252 7.98 -1.80 17.67
N VAL A 253 8.02 -2.34 18.90
CA VAL A 253 8.27 -1.59 20.13
C VAL A 253 9.63 -1.99 20.67
N PHE A 254 10.48 -0.99 20.93
CA PHE A 254 11.82 -1.19 21.47
C PHE A 254 11.84 -0.89 22.97
N THR A 255 12.27 -1.86 23.77
CA THR A 255 12.38 -1.73 25.23
C THR A 255 13.77 -2.07 25.73
N ASN A 256 14.03 -1.79 27.00
CA ASN A 256 15.14 -2.43 27.73
C ASN A 256 14.88 -3.94 27.86
N ASP A 257 15.93 -4.73 28.14
CA ASP A 257 15.84 -6.19 28.14
C ASP A 257 14.95 -6.78 29.27
N GLY A 258 14.76 -6.02 30.34
CA GLY A 258 13.96 -6.43 31.51
C GLY A 258 12.46 -6.61 31.24
N ILE A 259 11.96 -6.20 30.06
CA ILE A 259 10.54 -6.33 29.72
C ILE A 259 10.32 -7.55 28.82
N THR A 260 9.49 -8.50 29.26
CA THR A 260 9.09 -9.64 28.43
C THR A 260 7.89 -9.29 27.54
N SER A 261 7.73 -9.97 26.40
CA SER A 261 6.57 -9.77 25.50
C SER A 261 5.24 -10.01 26.23
N SER A 262 5.18 -11.01 27.11
CA SER A 262 3.97 -11.33 27.88
C SER A 262 3.62 -10.23 28.88
N ALA A 263 4.61 -9.66 29.59
CA ALA A 263 4.39 -8.51 30.47
C ALA A 263 3.91 -7.30 29.66
N LEU A 264 4.56 -7.03 28.53
CA LEU A 264 4.20 -5.94 27.62
C LEU A 264 2.76 -6.09 27.09
N GLU A 265 2.32 -7.31 26.77
CA GLU A 265 0.94 -7.60 26.33
C GLU A 265 -0.09 -7.21 27.38
N ILE A 266 0.15 -7.51 28.67
CA ILE A 266 -0.77 -7.15 29.76
C ILE A 266 -0.95 -5.63 29.81
N PHE A 267 0.13 -4.87 29.73
CA PHE A 267 0.07 -3.41 29.74
C PHE A 267 -0.62 -2.85 28.50
N TYR A 268 -0.29 -3.35 27.30
CA TYR A 268 -0.93 -2.91 26.06
C TYR A 268 -2.41 -3.26 26.02
N LYS A 269 -2.85 -4.44 26.47
CA LYS A 269 -4.27 -4.81 26.55
C LYS A 269 -5.05 -3.80 27.40
N LYS A 270 -4.55 -3.49 28.60
CA LYS A 270 -5.18 -2.51 29.49
C LYS A 270 -5.18 -1.10 28.89
N ALA A 271 -4.05 -0.65 28.36
CA ALA A 271 -3.91 0.68 27.79
C ALA A 271 -4.76 0.86 26.53
N TRP A 272 -4.77 -0.15 25.65
CA TRP A 272 -5.51 -0.14 24.39
C TRP A 272 -7.01 -0.18 24.62
N LYS A 273 -7.50 -1.04 25.52
CA LYS A 273 -8.91 -1.05 25.93
C LYS A 273 -9.37 0.34 26.39
N ASN A 274 -8.63 0.96 27.30
CA ASN A 274 -8.93 2.30 27.79
C ASN A 274 -8.87 3.34 26.66
N ALA A 275 -7.89 3.24 25.77
CA ALA A 275 -7.74 4.16 24.66
C ALA A 275 -8.89 4.09 23.65
N CYS A 276 -9.37 2.89 23.33
CA CYS A 276 -10.52 2.64 22.46
C CYS A 276 -11.79 3.27 23.03
N ILE A 277 -12.16 2.91 24.26
CA ILE A 277 -13.39 3.41 24.92
C ILE A 277 -13.39 4.94 24.97
N ASN A 278 -12.28 5.54 25.41
CA ASN A 278 -12.15 7.00 25.53
C ASN A 278 -12.02 7.73 24.17
N SER A 279 -12.01 7.00 23.06
CA SER A 279 -11.99 7.54 21.70
C SER A 279 -13.26 7.19 20.93
N GLY A 280 -14.27 6.60 21.58
CA GLY A 280 -15.54 6.23 20.95
C GLY A 280 -15.47 4.97 20.08
N LEU A 281 -14.43 4.15 20.24
CA LEU A 281 -14.37 2.80 19.64
C LEU A 281 -15.00 1.77 20.60
N PRO A 282 -15.56 0.67 20.07
CA PRO A 282 -16.03 -0.43 20.89
C PRO A 282 -14.92 -1.03 21.76
N GLU A 283 -15.31 -1.60 22.91
CA GLU A 283 -14.37 -2.23 23.83
C GLU A 283 -13.70 -3.46 23.19
N PRO A 284 -12.36 -3.49 23.05
CA PRO A 284 -11.66 -4.66 22.54
C PRO A 284 -11.69 -5.82 23.53
N ASN A 285 -11.93 -7.03 23.02
CA ASN A 285 -11.82 -8.26 23.81
C ASN A 285 -10.35 -8.75 23.88
N GLN A 286 -10.14 -9.99 24.35
CA GLN A 286 -8.81 -10.60 24.49
C GLN A 286 -7.96 -10.64 23.20
N HIS A 287 -8.59 -10.54 22.03
CA HIS A 287 -7.94 -10.51 20.71
C HIS A 287 -7.62 -9.10 20.21
N GLY A 288 -8.04 -8.05 20.92
CA GLY A 288 -7.77 -6.66 20.55
C GLY A 288 -6.31 -6.25 20.64
N CYS A 289 -5.49 -7.02 21.36
CA CYS A 289 -4.05 -6.81 21.42
C CYS A 289 -3.30 -8.13 21.54
N THR A 290 -2.23 -8.28 20.76
CA THR A 290 -1.26 -9.38 20.88
C THR A 290 0.16 -8.84 20.84
N VAL A 291 1.07 -9.44 21.59
CA VAL A 291 2.50 -9.10 21.57
C VAL A 291 3.33 -10.35 21.34
N LYS A 292 4.23 -10.27 20.36
CA LYS A 292 5.20 -11.31 20.02
C LYS A 292 6.61 -10.77 20.20
N ASP A 293 7.60 -11.66 20.28
CA ASP A 293 9.01 -11.28 20.40
C ASP A 293 9.62 -10.79 19.08
N GLY A 294 10.92 -10.47 19.12
CA GLY A 294 11.67 -9.91 18.01
C GLY A 294 11.82 -10.82 16.79
N SER A 295 11.68 -12.15 16.93
CA SER A 295 11.70 -13.06 15.77
C SER A 295 10.53 -12.76 14.83
N TYR A 296 9.34 -12.53 15.40
CA TYR A 296 8.16 -12.10 14.66
C TYR A 296 8.34 -10.70 14.05
N ALA A 297 9.03 -9.79 14.72
CA ALA A 297 9.30 -8.47 14.16
C ALA A 297 10.21 -8.57 12.93
N SER A 298 11.27 -9.38 13.00
CA SER A 298 12.16 -9.65 11.86
C SER A 298 11.42 -10.30 10.69
N ASP A 299 10.59 -11.31 10.97
CA ASP A 299 9.76 -11.98 9.96
C ASP A 299 8.75 -11.03 9.32
N TYR A 300 8.13 -10.16 10.12
CA TYR A 300 7.20 -9.15 9.63
C TYR A 300 7.93 -8.17 8.72
N VAL A 301 9.07 -7.61 9.16
CA VAL A 301 9.88 -6.70 8.32
C VAL A 301 10.29 -7.39 7.04
N SER A 302 10.71 -8.66 7.10
CA SER A 302 11.08 -9.43 5.92
C SER A 302 9.92 -9.60 4.94
N LYS A 303 8.67 -9.61 5.40
CA LYS A 303 7.44 -9.72 4.60
C LYS A 303 6.77 -8.38 4.34
N TRP A 304 7.26 -7.30 4.94
CA TRP A 304 6.61 -6.00 4.87
C TRP A 304 6.89 -5.36 3.51
N GLY A 305 5.84 -4.88 2.85
CA GLY A 305 5.96 -4.45 1.47
C GLY A 305 6.09 -5.58 0.45
N ILE A 306 6.35 -6.82 0.90
CA ILE A 306 6.23 -7.98 0.04
C ILE A 306 4.77 -8.06 -0.38
N GLU A 307 4.63 -8.24 -1.69
CA GLU A 307 3.45 -8.35 -2.50
C GLU A 307 2.54 -9.53 -2.08
N ASP A 308 2.61 -10.01 -0.84
CA ASP A 308 1.92 -11.17 -0.29
C ASP A 308 0.39 -11.00 -0.29
N GLU A 309 -0.15 -9.79 -0.46
CA GLU A 309 -1.56 -9.59 -0.79
C GLU A 309 -1.88 -9.81 -2.28
N MET A 310 -0.93 -9.50 -3.15
CA MET A 310 -1.01 -9.67 -4.60
C MET A 310 -0.61 -11.09 -5.03
N THR A 311 0.37 -11.75 -4.44
CA THR A 311 0.77 -13.11 -4.83
C THR A 311 -0.12 -14.18 -4.19
N LYS A 312 -0.72 -13.92 -3.02
CA LYS A 312 -1.64 -14.88 -2.35
C LYS A 312 -3.08 -14.86 -2.85
N ALA A 313 -3.48 -13.87 -3.63
CA ALA A 313 -4.84 -13.85 -4.15
C ALA A 313 -5.18 -15.08 -5.02
N ASN A 314 -4.15 -15.66 -5.67
CA ASN A 314 -4.27 -16.91 -6.42
C ASN A 314 -4.11 -18.16 -5.52
N ALA A 315 -3.45 -18.05 -4.37
CA ALA A 315 -3.05 -19.19 -3.54
C ALA A 315 -4.07 -19.59 -2.45
N LYS A 316 -5.13 -18.79 -2.19
CA LYS A 316 -6.12 -19.07 -1.13
C LYS A 316 -7.56 -18.81 -1.59
N THR A 317 -7.98 -19.43 -2.68
CA THR A 317 -9.37 -19.40 -3.14
C THR A 317 -10.32 -20.13 -2.18
N THR A 318 -9.82 -21.06 -1.35
CA THR A 318 -10.68 -21.97 -0.55
C THR A 318 -10.99 -21.54 0.88
N LYS A 319 -10.37 -20.46 1.43
CA LYS A 319 -10.69 -19.92 2.78
C LYS A 319 -10.38 -18.41 2.89
N ARG A 320 -10.96 -17.56 2.02
CA ARG A 320 -10.75 -16.11 2.09
C ARG A 320 -11.39 -15.54 3.37
N LYS A 321 -10.64 -14.70 4.10
CA LYS A 321 -11.06 -14.06 5.37
C LYS A 321 -11.25 -12.55 5.23
N GLY A 322 -11.50 -12.12 3.99
CA GLY A 322 -11.49 -10.72 3.57
C GLY A 322 -10.48 -10.47 2.45
N LEU A 323 -10.66 -9.35 1.76
CA LEU A 323 -9.76 -8.80 0.75
C LEU A 323 -9.03 -7.58 1.28
N THR A 324 -7.87 -7.35 0.73
CA THR A 324 -7.06 -6.17 0.98
C THR A 324 -7.34 -5.15 -0.11
N PRO A 325 -6.85 -3.90 -0.03
CA PRO A 325 -7.07 -2.92 -1.09
C PRO A 325 -6.61 -3.41 -2.47
N TRP A 326 -5.48 -4.13 -2.54
CA TRP A 326 -4.99 -4.74 -3.77
C TRP A 326 -5.84 -5.95 -4.20
N GLY A 327 -6.37 -6.70 -3.23
CA GLY A 327 -7.35 -7.75 -3.49
C GLY A 327 -8.64 -7.20 -4.11
N LEU A 328 -9.12 -6.04 -3.67
CA LEU A 328 -10.29 -5.36 -4.24
C LEU A 328 -10.04 -4.96 -5.70
N LEU A 329 -8.87 -4.36 -6.00
CA LEU A 329 -8.51 -4.05 -7.39
C LEU A 329 -8.43 -5.30 -8.26
N GLN A 330 -7.96 -6.42 -7.72
CA GLN A 330 -7.93 -7.67 -8.47
C GLN A 330 -9.32 -8.25 -8.70
N ALA A 331 -10.20 -8.22 -7.70
CA ALA A 331 -11.58 -8.65 -7.85
C ALA A 331 -12.30 -7.83 -8.92
N SER A 332 -12.05 -6.51 -8.95
CA SER A 332 -12.49 -5.62 -10.02
C SER A 332 -11.95 -6.02 -11.39
N LEU A 333 -10.64 -6.27 -11.49
CA LEU A 333 -9.98 -6.65 -12.74
C LEU A 333 -10.52 -7.97 -13.32
N LEU A 334 -10.74 -8.97 -12.48
CA LEU A 334 -11.17 -10.30 -12.91
C LEU A 334 -12.69 -10.38 -13.14
N GLY A 335 -13.48 -9.61 -12.38
CA GLY A 335 -14.93 -9.52 -12.53
C GLY A 335 -15.73 -10.78 -12.22
N ASN A 336 -15.07 -11.83 -11.70
CA ASN A 336 -15.66 -13.16 -11.50
C ASN A 336 -15.68 -13.60 -10.02
N ASP A 337 -15.48 -12.68 -9.08
CA ASP A 337 -15.56 -12.97 -7.65
C ASP A 337 -17.00 -12.81 -7.15
N GLU A 338 -17.60 -13.90 -6.65
CA GLU A 338 -18.99 -13.91 -6.17
C GLU A 338 -19.22 -13.03 -4.94
N GLU A 339 -18.25 -12.93 -4.02
CA GLU A 339 -18.37 -12.13 -2.78
C GLU A 339 -18.02 -10.65 -3.04
N TYR A 340 -17.17 -10.41 -4.04
CA TYR A 340 -16.71 -9.09 -4.47
C TYR A 340 -16.90 -8.87 -5.99
N PRO A 341 -18.16 -8.76 -6.47
CA PRO A 341 -18.41 -8.35 -7.85
C PRO A 341 -17.72 -7.02 -8.16
N ALA A 342 -17.36 -6.80 -9.43
CA ALA A 342 -16.53 -5.66 -9.83
C ALA A 342 -17.07 -4.31 -9.34
N GLU A 343 -18.38 -4.08 -9.43
CA GLU A 343 -19.03 -2.85 -8.94
C GLU A 343 -18.80 -2.62 -7.45
N LYS A 344 -19.02 -3.65 -6.62
CA LYS A 344 -18.78 -3.60 -5.17
C LYS A 344 -17.30 -3.39 -4.87
N ALA A 345 -16.41 -4.12 -5.54
CA ALA A 345 -14.97 -3.99 -5.35
C ALA A 345 -14.46 -2.58 -5.71
N ASN A 346 -14.99 -2.00 -6.78
CA ASN A 346 -14.72 -0.62 -7.22
C ASN A 346 -15.14 0.39 -6.16
N ALA A 347 -16.39 0.30 -5.69
CA ALA A 347 -16.92 1.21 -4.68
C ALA A 347 -16.11 1.13 -3.37
N LEU A 348 -15.80 -0.08 -2.90
CA LEU A 348 -14.99 -0.27 -1.70
C LEU A 348 -13.56 0.27 -1.85
N PHE A 349 -12.93 0.09 -3.03
CA PHE A 349 -11.61 0.67 -3.28
C PHE A 349 -11.65 2.20 -3.25
N LEU A 350 -12.70 2.83 -3.77
CA LEU A 350 -12.86 4.29 -3.73
C LEU A 350 -13.07 4.81 -2.30
N VAL A 351 -13.83 4.11 -1.46
CA VAL A 351 -13.97 4.42 -0.02
C VAL A 351 -12.61 4.35 0.67
N TYR A 352 -11.86 3.27 0.42
CA TYR A 352 -10.50 3.12 0.93
C TYR A 352 -9.58 4.24 0.45
N ALA A 353 -9.57 4.54 -0.85
CA ALA A 353 -8.71 5.56 -1.44
C ALA A 353 -9.02 6.96 -0.90
N ASN A 354 -10.29 7.27 -0.67
CA ASN A 354 -10.67 8.51 0.00
C ASN A 354 -10.12 8.57 1.43
N ALA A 355 -10.32 7.51 2.22
CA ALA A 355 -10.00 7.48 3.64
C ALA A 355 -8.49 7.45 3.94
N PHE A 356 -7.67 6.88 3.04
CA PHE A 356 -6.23 6.75 3.22
C PHE A 356 -5.42 7.83 2.49
N SER A 357 -6.06 8.66 1.66
CA SER A 357 -5.38 9.78 0.98
C SER A 357 -4.69 10.71 1.98
N GLY A 358 -3.40 10.98 1.74
CA GLY A 358 -2.57 11.86 2.58
C GLY A 358 -2.19 11.28 3.95
N GLN A 359 -2.60 10.05 4.28
CA GLN A 359 -2.20 9.43 5.54
C GLN A 359 -0.78 8.85 5.45
N ARG A 360 -0.07 8.79 6.58
CA ARG A 360 1.24 8.14 6.68
C ARG A 360 1.05 6.64 6.86
N GLN A 361 1.69 5.84 6.01
CA GLN A 361 1.68 4.37 6.17
C GLN A 361 2.53 3.93 7.36
N LEU A 362 3.76 4.45 7.45
CA LEU A 362 4.71 4.15 8.51
C LEU A 362 4.94 5.38 9.39
N TYR A 363 4.99 5.20 10.71
CA TYR A 363 5.28 6.27 11.66
C TYR A 363 6.34 5.82 12.66
N TRP A 364 7.33 6.68 12.88
CA TRP A 364 8.39 6.48 13.87
C TRP A 364 8.15 7.41 15.05
N SER A 365 8.21 6.88 16.27
CA SER A 365 8.10 7.71 17.47
C SER A 365 9.22 8.76 17.53
N ASN A 366 8.89 9.95 18.02
CA ASN A 366 9.82 11.08 18.08
C ASN A 366 11.16 10.70 18.73
N GLY A 367 12.27 11.01 18.05
CA GLY A 367 13.63 10.74 18.52
C GLY A 367 14.16 9.33 18.22
N LEU A 368 13.32 8.37 17.80
CA LEU A 368 13.74 6.98 17.58
C LEU A 368 14.79 6.84 16.47
N ARG A 369 14.59 7.53 15.33
CA ARG A 369 15.58 7.53 14.23
C ARG A 369 16.95 7.99 14.69
N LYS A 370 17.02 9.10 15.45
CA LYS A 370 18.26 9.60 16.06
C LYS A 370 18.86 8.58 17.02
N LEU A 371 18.03 7.94 17.85
CA LEU A 371 18.48 6.94 18.83
C LEU A 371 19.11 5.71 18.17
N LEU A 372 18.53 5.25 17.06
CA LEU A 372 18.96 4.08 16.29
C LEU A 372 19.91 4.43 15.13
N HIS A 373 20.42 5.68 15.08
CA HIS A 373 21.30 6.17 14.02
C HIS A 373 20.75 5.95 12.58
N ILE A 374 19.43 5.97 12.43
CA ILE A 374 18.75 5.87 11.13
C ILE A 374 18.70 7.24 10.48
N SER A 375 18.90 7.26 9.16
CA SER A 375 18.81 8.46 8.33
C SER A 375 17.46 9.18 8.50
N ARG A 376 17.47 10.48 8.16
CA ARG A 376 16.25 11.31 8.22
C ARG A 376 15.19 10.73 7.30
N GLU A 377 13.94 10.73 7.77
CA GLU A 377 12.80 10.30 6.96
C GLU A 377 12.70 11.12 5.67
N GLU A 378 12.73 10.41 4.54
CA GLU A 378 12.46 10.98 3.22
C GLU A 378 10.97 10.91 2.90
N SER A 379 10.47 11.80 2.06
CA SER A 379 9.08 11.72 1.58
C SER A 379 8.91 10.58 0.58
N ASP A 380 7.69 10.05 0.46
CA ASP A 380 7.38 8.99 -0.49
C ASP A 380 7.58 9.45 -1.94
N GLU A 381 7.28 10.72 -2.26
CA GLU A 381 7.58 11.35 -3.54
C GLU A 381 9.10 11.41 -3.82
N THR A 382 9.90 11.76 -2.81
CA THR A 382 11.37 11.75 -2.92
C THR A 382 11.87 10.34 -3.20
N ILE A 383 11.40 9.34 -2.43
CA ILE A 383 11.80 7.94 -2.57
C ILE A 383 11.56 7.43 -4.00
N VAL A 384 10.40 7.71 -4.59
CA VAL A 384 10.11 7.23 -5.95
C VAL A 384 10.81 8.02 -7.05
N SER A 385 11.14 9.29 -6.80
CA SER A 385 11.75 10.19 -7.79
C SER A 385 13.27 10.09 -7.85
N LYS A 386 13.90 9.49 -6.83
CA LYS A 386 15.34 9.24 -6.85
C LYS A 386 15.70 8.43 -8.09
N PRO A 387 16.71 8.88 -8.88
CA PRO A 387 17.32 8.01 -9.87
C PRO A 387 17.81 6.76 -9.15
N ASP A 388 17.78 5.62 -9.83
CA ASP A 388 18.39 4.43 -9.27
C ASP A 388 19.91 4.68 -9.27
N ASP A 389 20.54 4.55 -8.08
CA ASP A 389 21.97 4.86 -7.88
C ASP A 389 22.89 3.85 -8.59
N VAL A 390 22.30 2.86 -9.28
CA VAL A 390 23.01 1.89 -10.11
C VAL A 390 23.23 2.43 -11.52
N ARG A 391 24.47 2.27 -11.96
CA ARG A 391 24.86 2.43 -13.36
C ARG A 391 23.87 1.67 -14.24
N SER A 392 23.21 2.40 -15.12
CA SER A 392 22.17 1.84 -15.99
C SER A 392 22.50 2.15 -17.45
N TYR A 393 22.18 1.20 -18.33
CA TYR A 393 22.40 1.33 -19.77
C TYR A 393 21.08 1.64 -20.47
N LEU A 394 21.07 2.68 -21.29
CA LEU A 394 19.94 2.99 -22.16
C LEU A 394 19.78 1.88 -23.20
N LEU A 395 18.62 1.22 -23.20
CA LEU A 395 18.26 0.23 -24.22
C LEU A 395 17.52 0.87 -25.40
N ALA A 396 16.58 1.78 -25.12
CA ALA A 396 15.81 2.48 -26.14
C ALA A 396 15.17 3.76 -25.60
N GLN A 397 14.97 4.74 -26.48
CA GLN A 397 14.04 5.85 -26.27
C GLN A 397 12.72 5.57 -26.99
N VAL A 398 11.61 5.75 -26.28
CA VAL A 398 10.26 5.51 -26.78
C VAL A 398 9.62 6.85 -27.15
N THR A 399 9.22 6.97 -28.42
CA THR A 399 8.54 8.18 -28.89
C THR A 399 7.16 8.33 -28.23
N LEU A 400 6.60 9.55 -28.23
CA LEU A 400 5.28 9.79 -27.66
C LEU A 400 4.18 8.96 -28.33
N GLN A 401 4.28 8.72 -29.64
CA GLN A 401 3.30 7.92 -30.38
C GLN A 401 3.37 6.45 -29.97
N GLN A 402 4.58 5.88 -29.90
CA GLN A 402 4.80 4.52 -29.42
C GLN A 402 4.32 4.37 -27.97
N TRP A 403 4.63 5.34 -27.11
CA TRP A 403 4.21 5.29 -25.71
C TRP A 403 2.68 5.33 -25.56
N LYS A 404 2.00 6.19 -26.34
CA LYS A 404 0.53 6.19 -26.40
C LYS A 404 -0.02 4.83 -26.84
N ALA A 405 0.61 4.17 -27.81
CA ALA A 405 0.20 2.83 -28.25
C ALA A 405 0.39 1.78 -27.16
N VAL A 406 1.52 1.82 -26.44
CA VAL A 406 1.79 0.95 -25.28
C VAL A 406 0.70 1.11 -24.22
N LEU A 407 0.35 2.35 -23.86
CA LEU A 407 -0.69 2.64 -22.87
C LEU A 407 -2.09 2.24 -23.32
N LEU A 408 -2.41 2.40 -24.62
CA LEU A 408 -3.71 2.05 -25.18
C LEU A 408 -3.94 0.53 -25.12
N LEU A 409 -2.90 -0.25 -25.43
CA LEU A 409 -2.95 -1.71 -25.49
C LEU A 409 -2.53 -2.39 -24.17
N LYS A 410 -2.32 -1.60 -23.10
CA LYS A 410 -1.90 -2.08 -21.76
C LYS A 410 -0.64 -2.95 -21.78
N GLN A 411 0.35 -2.56 -22.59
CA GLN A 411 1.58 -3.33 -22.83
C GLN A 411 2.78 -2.89 -21.97
N GLU A 412 2.57 -2.06 -20.94
CA GLU A 412 3.65 -1.49 -20.13
C GLU A 412 4.56 -2.57 -19.52
N SER A 413 3.99 -3.61 -18.91
CA SER A 413 4.81 -4.69 -18.35
C SER A 413 5.44 -5.59 -19.41
N ASN A 414 4.75 -5.80 -20.54
CA ASN A 414 5.21 -6.70 -21.59
C ASN A 414 6.41 -6.10 -22.33
N LEU A 415 6.41 -4.80 -22.58
CA LEU A 415 7.54 -4.10 -23.18
C LEU A 415 8.81 -4.22 -22.32
N LEU A 416 8.68 -4.11 -20.99
CA LEU A 416 9.81 -4.37 -20.08
C LEU A 416 10.28 -5.83 -20.13
N GLY A 417 9.35 -6.80 -20.18
CA GLY A 417 9.68 -8.21 -20.30
C GLY A 417 10.38 -8.57 -21.62
N VAL A 418 9.96 -7.94 -22.73
CA VAL A 418 10.64 -8.06 -24.04
C VAL A 418 12.04 -7.48 -23.95
N ALA A 419 12.19 -6.29 -23.38
CA ALA A 419 13.49 -5.63 -23.23
C ALA A 419 14.47 -6.40 -22.33
N GLU A 420 13.98 -7.08 -21.29
CA GLU A 420 14.80 -7.96 -20.44
C GLU A 420 15.29 -9.20 -21.18
N SER A 421 14.38 -9.82 -21.94
CA SER A 421 14.63 -11.11 -22.59
C SER A 421 15.44 -10.96 -23.88
N ASN A 422 15.13 -9.94 -24.69
CA ASN A 422 15.78 -9.65 -25.95
C ASN A 422 15.70 -8.14 -26.27
N PRO A 423 16.72 -7.34 -25.93
CA PRO A 423 16.76 -5.91 -26.26
C PRO A 423 16.61 -5.59 -27.75
N LEU A 424 17.04 -6.47 -28.65
CA LEU A 424 16.89 -6.26 -30.10
C LEU A 424 15.43 -6.35 -30.55
N ALA A 425 14.56 -6.98 -29.75
CA ALA A 425 13.13 -7.10 -30.04
C ALA A 425 12.33 -5.85 -29.62
N ILE A 426 12.94 -4.85 -28.98
CA ILE A 426 12.24 -3.63 -28.54
C ILE A 426 11.62 -2.89 -29.74
N SER A 427 12.42 -2.58 -30.76
CA SER A 427 11.96 -1.86 -31.95
C SER A 427 10.83 -2.58 -32.70
N PRO A 428 10.97 -3.85 -33.12
CA PRO A 428 9.90 -4.56 -33.84
C PRO A 428 8.64 -4.73 -32.97
N PHE A 429 8.78 -4.89 -31.65
CA PHE A 429 7.64 -4.95 -30.75
C PHE A 429 6.88 -3.61 -30.68
N LEU A 430 7.59 -2.48 -30.58
CA LEU A 430 7.00 -1.15 -30.60
C LEU A 430 6.31 -0.84 -31.93
N GLU A 431 6.90 -1.25 -33.05
CA GLU A 431 6.30 -1.13 -34.38
C GLU A 431 4.99 -1.92 -34.46
N SER A 432 5.01 -3.19 -34.03
CA SER A 432 3.82 -4.05 -34.00
C SER A 432 2.69 -3.46 -33.15
N ILE A 433 2.98 -3.00 -31.93
CA ILE A 433 1.99 -2.36 -31.05
C ILE A 433 1.45 -1.06 -31.65
N THR A 434 2.31 -0.26 -32.28
CA THR A 434 1.90 1.00 -32.91
C THR A 434 0.93 0.73 -34.06
N GLN A 435 1.20 -0.28 -34.89
CA GLN A 435 0.32 -0.69 -35.98
C GLN A 435 -1.03 -1.21 -35.45
N GLN A 436 -1.02 -2.10 -34.45
CA GLN A 436 -2.24 -2.60 -33.81
C GLN A 436 -3.09 -1.48 -33.20
N ALA A 437 -2.44 -0.48 -32.59
CA ALA A 437 -3.12 0.68 -32.02
C ALA A 437 -3.81 1.55 -33.10
N ILE A 438 -3.18 1.72 -34.27
CA ILE A 438 -3.76 2.42 -35.42
C ILE A 438 -5.00 1.68 -35.91
N GLU A 439 -4.92 0.37 -36.10
CA GLU A 439 -6.03 -0.48 -36.54
C GLU A 439 -7.20 -0.50 -35.55
N TYR A 440 -6.89 -0.54 -34.25
CA TYR A 440 -7.90 -0.43 -33.19
C TYR A 440 -8.64 0.92 -33.25
N CYS A 441 -7.90 2.02 -33.41
CA CYS A 441 -8.49 3.35 -33.56
C CYS A 441 -9.23 3.56 -34.89
N GLY A 442 -8.83 2.86 -35.95
CA GLY A 442 -9.52 2.84 -37.25
C GLY A 442 -10.90 2.18 -37.14
N ARG A 443 -10.94 0.93 -36.67
CA ARG A 443 -12.18 0.16 -36.46
C ARG A 443 -13.21 0.90 -35.58
N ARG A 444 -12.74 1.60 -34.55
CA ARG A 444 -13.63 2.36 -33.66
C ARG A 444 -14.27 3.60 -34.32
N ARG A 445 -13.60 4.18 -35.33
CA ARG A 445 -14.16 5.28 -36.14
C ARG A 445 -15.21 4.78 -37.13
N ASP A 446 -14.99 3.61 -37.71
CA ASP A 446 -15.89 3.02 -38.70
C ASP A 446 -17.20 2.50 -38.07
N LEU A 447 -17.18 2.13 -36.77
CA LEU A 447 -18.34 1.64 -36.01
C LEU A 447 -19.27 2.75 -35.45
N GLY A 448 -19.18 4.00 -35.92
CA GLY A 448 -20.20 5.04 -35.66
C GLY A 448 -20.15 5.73 -34.28
N GLY A 449 -18.97 5.83 -33.65
CA GLY A 449 -18.79 6.61 -32.42
C GLY A 449 -18.80 8.12 -32.65
N GLY A 450 -19.97 8.72 -32.89
CA GLY A 450 -20.20 10.16 -32.83
C GLY A 450 -20.12 10.70 -31.40
N ALA A 451 -18.94 10.70 -30.79
CA ALA A 451 -18.68 11.42 -29.55
C ALA A 451 -17.53 12.42 -29.77
N SER A 452 -17.91 13.69 -29.85
CA SER A 452 -17.14 14.92 -29.63
C SER A 452 -15.60 14.84 -29.78
N LYS A 453 -15.11 15.46 -30.85
CA LYS A 453 -13.71 15.75 -31.22
C LYS A 453 -12.87 16.53 -30.16
N ARG A 454 -13.25 16.60 -28.87
CA ARG A 454 -12.63 17.51 -27.90
C ARG A 454 -11.84 16.89 -26.73
N GLU A 455 -11.79 15.56 -26.56
CA GLU A 455 -11.09 14.97 -25.38
C GLU A 455 -9.72 14.32 -25.63
N LEU A 456 -9.29 14.09 -26.88
CA LEU A 456 -7.99 13.43 -27.15
C LEU A 456 -6.77 14.37 -27.20
N LEU A 457 -6.96 15.66 -26.91
CA LEU A 457 -5.88 16.68 -26.85
C LEU A 457 -5.62 17.20 -25.43
N LYS A 458 -6.24 16.62 -24.38
CA LYS A 458 -6.03 17.04 -22.98
C LYS A 458 -5.65 15.90 -22.02
N THR A 459 -5.14 14.79 -22.53
CA THR A 459 -4.50 13.74 -21.72
C THR A 459 -3.11 13.44 -22.24
#